data_AF-A0A3B8QR68-F1
#
_entry.id   AF-A0A3B8QR68-F1
#
_cell.length_a   1.000
_cell.length_b   1.000
_cell.length_c   1.000
_cell.angle_alpha   90.00
_cell.angle_beta   90.00
_cell.angle_gamma   90.00
#
_symmetry.space_group_name_H-M   'P 1'
#
loop_
_entity.id
_entity.type
_entity.pdbx_description
1 polymer ?
#
loop_
_entity_poly.entity_id
_entity_poly.type
_entity_poly.pdbx_seq_one_letter_code
_entity_poly.pdbx_strand_id
1 'polypeptide(L)'
;MVATLIFSTNGTLALIGNFGLTIHKLNVRGFWSQYFAALLLTIALSLLLLLGIALILVSQSFLSHFIQDEIAGIPLATLLIWARNFIVLTIILLAISMLFYFGPMRSAPWRFVSPGAILATVLVVATSALFGLYVTYFSTYNQFYGSIGTLLIIQLWIYVNAVGLLIGFELNASMAEAKNRVSSDHLNEN
;
A
#
# COMPACT_ATOMS: atom_id res chain seq x y z
N MET A 1 -11.50 20.43 -6.54
CA MET A 1 -10.32 19.75 -7.14
C MET A 1 -9.02 20.20 -6.48
N VAL A 2 -8.69 21.49 -6.45
CA VAL A 2 -7.46 22.00 -5.79
C VAL A 2 -7.40 21.67 -4.30
N ALA A 3 -8.49 21.86 -3.55
CA ALA A 3 -8.54 21.53 -2.12
C ALA A 3 -8.26 20.04 -1.85
N THR A 4 -8.81 19.13 -2.66
CA THR A 4 -8.59 17.68 -2.55
C THR A 4 -7.11 17.31 -2.72
N LEU A 5 -6.45 17.93 -3.69
CA LEU A 5 -5.02 17.71 -3.94
C LEU A 5 -4.17 18.18 -2.75
N ILE A 6 -4.52 19.32 -2.15
CA ILE A 6 -3.82 19.85 -0.97
C ILE A 6 -3.99 18.93 0.24
N PHE A 7 -5.23 18.50 0.55
CA PHE A 7 -5.47 17.60 1.68
C PHE A 7 -4.78 16.24 1.50
N SER A 8 -4.79 15.69 0.29
CA SER A 8 -4.11 14.44 -0.02
C SER A 8 -2.58 14.57 0.10
N THR A 9 -2.02 15.67 -0.43
CA THR A 9 -0.58 15.94 -0.34
C THR A 9 -0.13 16.12 1.12
N ASN A 10 -0.95 16.78 1.95
CA ASN A 10 -0.67 16.94 3.38
C ASN A 10 -0.66 15.58 4.11
N GLY A 11 -1.56 14.66 3.75
CA GLY A 11 -1.55 13.29 4.28
C GLY A 11 -0.26 12.54 3.93
N THR A 12 0.15 12.57 2.65
CA THR A 12 1.41 11.96 2.20
C THR A 12 2.63 12.61 2.86
N LEU A 13 2.61 13.93 3.07
CA LEU A 13 3.67 14.66 3.76
C LEU A 13 3.80 14.21 5.23
N ALA A 14 2.69 13.97 5.91
CA ALA A 14 2.70 13.42 7.27
C ALA A 14 3.33 12.01 7.31
N LEU A 15 3.05 11.16 6.32
CA LEU A 15 3.68 9.84 6.19
C LEU A 15 5.19 9.94 5.99
N ILE A 16 5.63 10.78 5.04
CA ILE A 16 7.05 11.05 4.78
C ILE A 16 7.75 11.58 6.04
N GLY A 17 7.11 12.50 6.76
CA GLY A 17 7.61 13.03 8.02
C GLY A 17 7.80 11.94 9.08
N ASN A 18 6.79 11.08 9.29
CA ASN A 18 6.88 9.98 10.24
C ASN A 18 7.98 8.96 9.88
N PHE A 19 8.08 8.57 8.61
CA PHE A 19 9.18 7.72 8.13
C PHE A 19 10.56 8.35 8.32
N GLY A 20 10.63 9.68 8.19
CA GLY A 20 11.83 10.46 8.46
C GLY A 20 12.28 10.42 9.92
N LEU A 21 11.35 10.36 10.88
CA LEU A 21 11.67 10.27 12.32
C LEU A 21 12.29 8.91 12.69
N THR A 22 11.86 7.83 12.03
CA THR A 22 12.42 6.49 12.23
C THR A 22 13.89 6.42 11.79
N ILE A 23 14.29 7.18 10.77
CA ILE A 23 15.68 7.20 10.28
C ILE A 23 16.45 8.31 11.02
N HIS A 24 17.13 7.94 12.10
CA HIS A 24 17.84 8.83 13.05
C HIS A 24 19.05 9.63 12.48
N LYS A 25 19.14 9.90 11.16
CA LYS A 25 20.23 10.68 10.54
C LYS A 25 19.75 11.97 9.89
N LEU A 26 19.91 13.07 10.62
CA LEU A 26 19.64 14.46 10.23
C LEU A 26 20.42 14.86 8.96
N ASN A 27 19.76 14.86 7.80
CA ASN A 27 19.87 15.95 6.82
C ASN A 27 18.50 16.15 6.20
N VAL A 28 17.88 17.26 6.56
CA VAL A 28 16.53 17.62 6.13
C VAL A 28 16.65 18.18 4.71
N ARG A 29 16.16 17.49 3.67
CA ARG A 29 16.00 18.11 2.33
C ARG A 29 15.09 19.33 2.49
N GLY A 30 15.33 20.42 1.78
CA GLY A 30 14.53 21.64 1.94
C GLY A 30 13.03 21.38 1.80
N PHE A 31 12.20 22.12 2.56
CA PHE A 31 10.73 22.00 2.61
C PHE A 31 10.08 21.84 1.23
N TRP A 32 10.53 22.62 0.25
CA TRP A 32 10.04 22.58 -1.13
C TRP A 32 10.34 21.27 -1.86
N SER A 33 11.51 20.67 -1.65
CA SER A 33 11.86 19.37 -2.25
C SER A 33 11.02 18.24 -1.68
N GLN A 34 10.64 18.34 -0.40
CA GLN A 34 9.77 17.35 0.25
C GLN A 34 8.34 17.47 -0.26
N TYR A 35 7.84 18.70 -0.38
CA TYR A 35 6.51 18.96 -0.88
C TYR A 35 6.35 18.48 -2.34
N PHE A 36 7.35 18.71 -3.20
CA PHE A 36 7.32 18.21 -4.57
C PHE A 36 7.38 16.68 -4.64
N ALA A 37 8.19 16.04 -3.79
CA ALA A 37 8.23 14.58 -3.69
C ALA A 37 6.90 13.99 -3.19
N ALA A 38 6.30 14.59 -2.16
CA ALA A 38 4.98 14.21 -1.64
C ALA A 38 3.89 14.35 -2.71
N LEU A 39 3.93 15.43 -3.49
CA LEU A 39 2.98 15.68 -4.57
C LEU A 39 3.13 14.62 -5.69
N LEU A 40 4.36 14.38 -6.16
CA LEU A 40 4.62 13.38 -7.20
C LEU A 40 4.22 11.98 -6.74
N LEU A 41 4.56 11.61 -5.50
CA LEU A 41 4.16 10.34 -4.91
C LEU A 41 2.63 10.23 -4.81
N THR A 42 1.95 11.29 -4.39
CA THR A 42 0.47 11.34 -4.31
C THR A 42 -0.16 11.12 -5.68
N ILE A 43 0.36 11.78 -6.73
CA ILE A 43 -0.11 11.58 -8.11
C ILE A 43 0.14 10.14 -8.57
N ALA A 44 1.34 9.60 -8.34
CA ALA A 44 1.68 8.23 -8.74
C ALA A 44 0.78 7.19 -8.06
N LEU A 45 0.59 7.30 -6.74
CA LEU A 45 -0.30 6.43 -5.98
C LEU A 45 -1.76 6.56 -6.43
N SER A 46 -2.23 7.78 -6.72
CA SER A 46 -3.57 8.01 -7.24
C SER A 46 -3.78 7.37 -8.61
N LEU A 47 -2.80 7.46 -9.51
CA LEU A 47 -2.85 6.81 -10.82
C LEU A 47 -2.87 5.28 -10.70
N LEU A 48 -2.06 4.71 -9.81
CA LEU A 48 -2.08 3.26 -9.56
C LEU A 48 -3.41 2.78 -8.99
N LEU A 49 -4.01 3.57 -8.08
CA LEU A 49 -5.33 3.29 -7.54
C LEU A 49 -6.41 3.32 -8.63
N LEU A 50 -6.41 4.35 -9.48
CA LEU A 50 -7.35 4.45 -10.61
C LEU A 50 -7.17 3.30 -11.59
N LEU A 51 -5.92 2.92 -11.91
CA LEU A 51 -5.62 1.79 -12.77
C LEU A 51 -6.15 0.48 -12.17
N GLY A 52 -5.96 0.27 -10.86
CA GLY A 52 -6.48 -0.90 -10.15
C GLY A 52 -8.01 -0.98 -10.19
N ILE A 53 -8.70 0.14 -9.93
CA ILE A 53 -10.16 0.21 -10.00
C ILE A 53 -10.65 -0.04 -11.44
N ALA A 54 -10.05 0.62 -12.43
CA ALA A 54 -10.41 0.45 -13.83
C ALA A 54 -10.23 -1.02 -14.27
N LEU A 55 -9.12 -1.65 -13.89
CA LEU A 55 -8.86 -3.06 -14.16
C LEU A 55 -9.94 -3.97 -13.56
N ILE A 56 -10.34 -3.73 -12.30
CA ILE A 56 -11.39 -4.51 -11.64
C ILE A 56 -12.72 -4.34 -12.38
N LEU A 57 -13.15 -3.10 -12.67
CA LEU A 57 -14.42 -2.82 -13.34
C LEU A 57 -14.47 -3.41 -14.74
N VAL A 58 -13.42 -3.18 -15.53
CA VAL A 58 -13.30 -3.69 -16.89
C VAL A 58 -13.33 -5.22 -16.88
N SER A 59 -12.55 -5.84 -15.99
CA SER A 59 -12.51 -7.30 -15.89
C SER A 59 -13.87 -7.93 -15.56
N GLN A 60 -14.71 -7.29 -14.72
CA GLN A 60 -16.04 -7.80 -14.39
C GLN A 60 -16.96 -7.77 -15.61
N SER A 61 -16.92 -6.69 -16.39
CA SER A 61 -17.67 -6.56 -17.64
C SER A 61 -17.23 -7.59 -18.69
N PHE A 62 -15.94 -7.90 -18.78
CA PHE A 62 -15.47 -8.97 -19.68
C PHE A 62 -15.90 -10.35 -19.16
N LEU A 63 -15.79 -10.60 -17.86
CA LEU A 63 -16.10 -11.90 -17.28
C LEU A 63 -17.55 -12.33 -17.53
N SER A 64 -18.49 -11.38 -17.56
CA SER A 64 -19.91 -11.68 -17.83
C SER A 64 -20.20 -12.16 -19.24
N HIS A 65 -19.34 -11.85 -20.22
CA HIS A 65 -19.52 -12.26 -21.62
C HIS A 65 -18.94 -13.66 -21.90
N PHE A 66 -17.91 -14.07 -21.16
CA PHE A 66 -17.16 -15.32 -21.39
C PHE A 66 -17.48 -16.43 -20.38
N ILE A 67 -18.62 -16.34 -19.69
CA ILE A 67 -19.04 -17.34 -18.68
C ILE A 67 -19.22 -18.73 -19.31
N GLN A 68 -19.58 -18.80 -20.60
CA GLN A 68 -19.92 -20.04 -21.30
C GLN A 68 -18.76 -20.64 -22.11
N ASP A 69 -17.63 -19.94 -22.21
CA ASP A 69 -16.48 -20.40 -23.01
C ASP A 69 -15.49 -21.20 -22.13
N GLU A 70 -15.26 -22.45 -22.52
CA GLU A 70 -14.27 -23.33 -21.90
C GLU A 70 -13.06 -23.48 -22.82
N ILE A 71 -11.85 -23.30 -22.26
CA ILE A 71 -10.60 -23.66 -22.93
C ILE A 71 -9.94 -24.76 -22.11
N ALA A 72 -9.71 -25.91 -22.74
CA ALA A 72 -8.99 -27.05 -22.14
C ALA A 72 -9.62 -27.59 -20.83
N GLY A 73 -10.95 -27.55 -20.70
CA GLY A 73 -11.67 -28.08 -19.53
C GLY A 73 -11.57 -27.22 -18.26
N ILE A 74 -10.93 -26.05 -18.34
CA ILE A 74 -10.93 -25.03 -17.30
C ILE A 74 -11.83 -23.89 -17.80
N PRO A 75 -12.83 -23.46 -17.01
CA PRO A 75 -13.64 -22.32 -17.41
C PRO A 75 -12.73 -21.10 -17.57
N LEU A 76 -12.78 -20.47 -18.75
CA LEU A 76 -11.92 -19.32 -19.09
C LEU A 76 -12.04 -18.23 -18.03
N ALA A 77 -13.25 -18.07 -17.47
CA ALA A 77 -13.54 -17.18 -16.36
C ALA A 77 -12.62 -17.39 -15.14
N THR A 78 -12.31 -18.62 -14.76
CA THR A 78 -11.42 -18.88 -13.62
C THR A 78 -10.00 -18.42 -13.91
N LEU A 79 -9.46 -18.70 -15.10
CA LEU A 79 -8.13 -18.24 -15.50
C LEU A 79 -8.05 -16.70 -15.49
N LEU A 80 -9.08 -16.03 -16.02
CA LEU A 80 -9.15 -14.55 -16.02
C LEU A 80 -9.21 -13.99 -14.59
N ILE A 81 -9.94 -14.62 -13.67
CA ILE A 81 -9.99 -14.21 -12.25
C ILE A 81 -8.60 -14.29 -11.62
N TRP A 82 -7.88 -15.40 -11.81
CA TRP A 82 -6.54 -15.58 -11.25
C TRP A 82 -5.55 -14.56 -11.83
N ALA A 83 -5.56 -14.37 -13.16
CA ALA A 83 -4.72 -13.39 -13.83
C ALA A 83 -5.00 -11.97 -13.33
N ARG A 84 -6.27 -11.57 -13.21
CA ARG A 84 -6.67 -10.29 -12.65
C ARG A 84 -6.17 -10.11 -11.22
N ASN A 85 -6.41 -11.09 -10.35
CA ASN A 85 -6.01 -10.99 -8.94
C ASN A 85 -4.48 -10.85 -8.81
N PHE A 86 -3.71 -11.54 -9.65
CA PHE A 86 -2.25 -11.41 -9.69
C PHE A 86 -1.80 -10.01 -10.13
N ILE A 87 -2.45 -9.42 -11.14
CA ILE A 87 -2.14 -8.06 -11.59
C ILE A 87 -2.48 -7.04 -10.49
N VAL A 88 -3.65 -7.17 -9.85
CA VAL A 88 -4.05 -6.28 -8.73
C VAL A 88 -3.05 -6.39 -7.58
N LEU A 89 -2.64 -7.61 -7.21
CA LEU A 89 -1.62 -7.82 -6.17
C LEU A 89 -0.31 -7.12 -6.52
N THR A 90 0.11 -7.19 -7.79
CA THR A 90 1.31 -6.52 -8.28
C THR A 90 1.19 -4.99 -8.20
N ILE A 91 0.03 -4.43 -8.53
CA ILE A 91 -0.24 -2.99 -8.40
C ILE A 91 -0.14 -2.55 -6.94
N ILE A 92 -0.72 -3.32 -6.00
CA ILE A 92 -0.64 -3.02 -4.56
C ILE A 92 0.81 -3.07 -4.08
N LEU A 93 1.55 -4.12 -4.46
CA LEU A 93 2.96 -4.25 -4.12
C LEU A 93 3.79 -3.07 -4.65
N LEU A 94 3.53 -2.64 -5.89
CA LEU A 94 4.21 -1.53 -6.52
C LEU A 94 3.87 -0.20 -5.83
N ALA A 95 2.61 0.02 -5.45
CA ALA A 95 2.19 1.19 -4.70
C ALA A 95 2.89 1.27 -3.33
N ILE A 96 2.93 0.17 -2.59
CA ILE A 96 3.62 0.10 -1.29
C ILE A 96 5.14 0.24 -1.46
N SER A 97 5.72 -0.38 -2.49
CA SER A 97 7.14 -0.25 -2.81
C SER A 97 7.52 1.19 -3.16
N MET A 98 6.70 1.89 -3.96
CA MET A 98 6.88 3.33 -4.23
C MET A 98 6.81 4.15 -2.95
N LEU A 99 5.81 3.87 -2.10
CA LEU A 99 5.66 4.55 -0.81
C LEU A 99 6.89 4.34 0.09
N PHE A 100 7.45 3.13 0.15
CA PHE A 100 8.60 2.83 1.01
C PHE A 100 9.94 3.28 0.42
N TYR A 101 10.04 3.39 -0.89
CA TYR A 101 11.28 3.79 -1.56
C TYR A 101 11.40 5.31 -1.69
N PHE A 102 10.31 5.99 -2.05
CA PHE A 102 10.27 7.45 -2.22
C PHE A 102 9.78 8.19 -0.97
N GLY A 103 9.13 7.48 -0.04
CA GLY A 103 8.70 8.03 1.24
C GLY A 103 9.85 8.51 2.15
N PRO A 104 10.93 7.75 2.37
CA PRO A 104 12.02 8.22 3.20
C PRO A 104 12.77 9.41 2.56
N MET A 105 13.09 10.40 3.39
CA MET A 105 13.71 11.66 2.97
C MET A 105 15.12 11.51 2.36
N ARG A 106 15.78 10.37 2.58
CA ARG A 106 17.05 9.97 1.95
C ARG A 106 16.86 8.75 1.06
N SER A 107 17.80 8.55 0.14
CA SER A 107 17.90 7.34 -0.68
C SER A 107 17.73 6.11 0.22
N ALA A 108 16.65 5.37 0.01
CA ALA A 108 16.39 4.15 0.75
C ALA A 108 17.60 3.21 0.63
N PRO A 109 18.17 2.70 1.73
CA PRO A 109 19.28 1.76 1.69
C PRO A 109 18.86 0.35 1.22
N TRP A 110 17.57 0.16 0.93
CA TRP A 110 16.97 -1.09 0.47
C TRP A 110 16.54 -1.02 -1.01
N ARG A 111 16.33 -2.19 -1.62
CA ARG A 111 15.84 -2.31 -3.00
C ARG A 111 14.37 -1.86 -3.09
N PHE A 112 13.95 -1.44 -4.28
CA PHE A 112 12.57 -1.00 -4.55
C PHE A 112 11.53 -2.02 -4.07
N VAL A 113 11.68 -3.28 -4.49
CA VAL A 113 10.96 -4.42 -3.89
C VAL A 113 11.77 -4.92 -2.71
N SER A 114 11.22 -4.77 -1.52
CA SER A 114 11.89 -5.06 -0.24
C SER A 114 11.06 -6.05 0.58
N PRO A 115 11.68 -6.82 1.50
CA PRO A 115 10.94 -7.78 2.34
C PRO A 115 9.82 -7.10 3.16
N GLY A 116 10.05 -5.88 3.63
CA GLY A 116 9.04 -5.08 4.30
C GLY A 116 7.86 -4.70 3.41
N ALA A 117 8.10 -4.37 2.14
CA ALA A 117 7.02 -4.06 1.19
C ALA A 117 6.15 -5.30 0.88
N ILE A 118 6.78 -6.47 0.79
CA ILE A 118 6.07 -7.75 0.62
C ILE A 118 5.23 -8.03 1.86
N LEU A 119 5.80 -7.91 3.06
CA LEU A 119 5.07 -8.10 4.32
C LEU A 119 3.86 -7.16 4.43
N ALA A 120 4.06 -5.87 4.17
CA ALA A 120 2.99 -4.88 4.19
C ALA A 120 1.89 -5.20 3.15
N THR A 121 2.27 -5.67 1.96
CA THR A 121 1.29 -6.09 0.94
C THR A 121 0.45 -7.27 1.42
N VAL A 122 1.08 -8.28 2.02
CA VAL A 122 0.37 -9.43 2.60
C VAL A 122 -0.60 -8.97 3.70
N LEU A 123 -0.16 -8.08 4.59
CA LEU A 123 -1.02 -7.53 5.66
C LEU A 123 -2.19 -6.73 5.10
N VAL A 124 -1.98 -5.90 4.08
CA VAL A 124 -3.03 -5.12 3.42
C VAL A 124 -4.06 -6.04 2.76
N VAL A 125 -3.60 -7.08 2.06
CA VAL A 125 -4.49 -8.07 1.41
C VAL A 125 -5.27 -8.87 2.45
N ALA A 126 -4.60 -9.35 3.50
CA ALA A 126 -5.23 -10.08 4.60
C ALA A 126 -6.29 -9.22 5.31
N THR A 127 -5.95 -7.98 5.63
CA THR A 127 -6.87 -7.01 6.25
C THR A 127 -8.05 -6.71 5.33
N SER A 128 -7.82 -6.58 4.03
CA SER A 128 -8.90 -6.35 3.05
C SER A 128 -9.84 -7.55 2.91
N ALA A 129 -9.31 -8.78 2.96
CA ALA A 129 -10.12 -9.99 2.97
C ALA A 129 -10.95 -10.12 4.26
N LEU A 130 -10.34 -9.88 5.42
CA LEU A 130 -11.02 -9.83 6.71
C LEU A 130 -12.12 -8.76 6.75
N PHE A 131 -11.85 -7.59 6.18
CA PHE A 131 -12.83 -6.52 6.07
C PHE A 131 -14.00 -6.90 5.17
N GLY A 132 -13.74 -7.56 4.03
CA GLY A 132 -14.78 -8.08 3.16
C GLY A 132 -15.73 -9.02 3.89
N LEU A 133 -15.18 -9.99 4.64
CA LEU A 133 -15.97 -10.88 5.48
C LEU A 133 -16.77 -10.11 6.54
N TYR A 134 -16.11 -9.19 7.24
CA TYR A 134 -16.74 -8.39 8.30
C TYR A 134 -17.93 -7.59 7.77
N VAL A 135 -17.80 -6.90 6.64
CA VAL A 135 -18.88 -6.11 6.04
C VAL A 135 -20.08 -6.98 5.64
N THR A 136 -19.83 -8.18 5.11
CA THR A 136 -20.91 -9.13 4.77
C THR A 136 -21.72 -9.54 6.00
N TYR A 137 -21.07 -9.79 7.14
CA TYR A 137 -21.78 -10.12 8.40
C TYR A 137 -22.38 -8.89 9.11
N PHE A 138 -21.74 -7.72 8.99
CA PHE A 138 -22.16 -6.49 9.67
C PHE A 138 -23.41 -5.84 9.05
N SER A 139 -23.72 -6.14 7.79
CA SER A 139 -24.93 -5.64 7.10
C SER A 139 -26.22 -5.93 7.90
N THR A 140 -26.26 -7.03 8.66
CA THR A 140 -27.40 -7.43 9.50
C THR A 140 -27.52 -6.63 10.81
N TYR A 141 -26.42 -6.03 11.32
CA TYR A 141 -26.36 -5.28 12.58
C TYR A 141 -26.60 -3.75 12.42
N ASN A 142 -26.85 -3.30 11.19
CA ASN A 142 -26.98 -1.89 10.80
C ASN A 142 -28.24 -1.17 11.37
N GLN A 143 -29.05 -1.83 12.20
CA GLN A 143 -30.31 -1.28 12.72
C GLN A 143 -30.14 -0.24 13.85
N PHE A 144 -29.04 -0.28 14.62
CA PHE A 144 -28.91 0.59 15.81
C PHE A 144 -27.95 1.77 15.64
N TYR A 145 -26.90 1.64 14.81
CA TYR A 145 -25.83 2.64 14.69
C TYR A 145 -25.75 3.32 13.32
N GLY A 146 -26.54 2.88 12.34
CA GLY A 146 -26.67 3.49 11.02
C GLY A 146 -25.34 3.96 10.41
N SER A 147 -25.28 5.23 10.01
CA SER A 147 -24.10 5.84 9.38
C SER A 147 -22.86 5.93 10.29
N ILE A 148 -23.04 6.05 11.61
CA ILE A 148 -21.92 6.14 12.57
C ILE A 148 -21.16 4.81 12.63
N GLY A 149 -21.89 3.68 12.60
CA GLY A 149 -21.28 2.36 12.55
C GLY A 149 -20.38 2.18 11.32
N THR A 150 -20.88 2.57 10.13
CA THR A 150 -20.11 2.50 8.88
C THR A 150 -18.83 3.35 8.93
N LEU A 151 -18.90 4.56 9.47
CA LEU A 151 -17.72 5.43 9.63
C LEU A 151 -16.66 4.81 10.54
N LEU A 152 -17.07 4.25 11.69
CA LEU A 152 -16.15 3.60 12.63
C LEU A 152 -15.47 2.38 12.00
N ILE A 153 -16.20 1.61 11.20
CA ILE A 153 -15.66 0.43 10.51
C ILE A 153 -14.63 0.81 9.46
N ILE A 154 -14.91 1.85 8.66
CA ILE A 154 -13.95 2.38 7.69
C ILE A 154 -12.72 2.93 8.42
N GLN A 155 -12.91 3.65 9.53
CA GLN A 155 -11.80 4.17 10.34
C GLN A 155 -10.92 3.03 10.88
N LEU A 156 -11.53 1.96 11.40
CA LEU A 156 -10.80 0.78 11.88
C LEU A 156 -10.02 0.12 10.74
N TRP A 157 -10.61 0.01 9.55
CA TRP A 157 -9.93 -0.53 8.38
C TRP A 157 -8.73 0.29 7.97
N ILE A 158 -8.87 1.62 7.89
CA ILE A 158 -7.76 2.54 7.59
C ILE A 158 -6.67 2.40 8.67
N TYR A 159 -7.05 2.33 9.94
CA TYR A 159 -6.13 2.20 11.07
C TYR A 159 -5.30 0.90 11.00
N VAL A 160 -5.94 -0.25 10.78
CA VAL A 160 -5.23 -1.54 10.69
C VAL A 160 -4.28 -1.57 9.49
N ASN A 161 -4.70 -1.04 8.35
CA ASN A 161 -3.81 -0.92 7.18
C ASN A 161 -2.62 0.01 7.45
N ALA A 162 -2.84 1.14 8.15
CA ALA A 162 -1.77 2.05 8.52
C ALA A 162 -0.74 1.39 9.44
N VAL A 163 -1.18 0.60 10.43
CA VAL A 163 -0.30 -0.19 11.29
C VAL A 163 0.48 -1.22 10.47
N GLY A 164 -0.18 -1.93 9.54
CA GLY A 164 0.49 -2.89 8.66
C GLY A 164 1.58 -2.27 7.78
N LEU A 165 1.34 -1.06 7.27
CA LEU A 165 2.33 -0.29 6.52
C LEU A 165 3.52 0.12 7.40
N LEU A 166 3.27 0.58 8.64
CA LEU A 166 4.34 0.94 9.57
C LEU A 166 5.22 -0.27 9.93
N ILE A 167 4.61 -1.42 10.23
CA ILE A 167 5.33 -2.67 10.51
C ILE A 167 6.25 -3.05 9.34
N GLY A 168 5.74 -3.00 8.11
CA GLY A 168 6.56 -3.28 6.92
C GLY A 168 7.70 -2.28 6.73
N PHE A 169 7.46 -1.00 6.98
CA PHE A 169 8.50 0.03 6.89
C PHE A 169 9.59 -0.16 7.95
N GLU A 170 9.20 -0.44 9.19
CA GLU A 170 10.13 -0.66 10.31
C GLU A 170 10.97 -1.93 10.13
N LEU A 171 10.40 -2.98 9.53
CA LEU A 171 11.16 -4.17 9.12
C LEU A 171 12.28 -3.79 8.13
N ASN A 172 11.99 -2.94 7.15
CA ASN A 172 13.01 -2.46 6.22
C ASN A 172 14.09 -1.61 6.92
N ALA A 173 13.68 -0.73 7.82
CA ALA A 173 14.59 0.12 8.59
C ALA A 173 15.55 -0.72 9.47
N SER A 174 15.01 -1.69 10.21
CA SER A 174 15.79 -2.58 11.08
C SER A 174 16.78 -3.46 10.30
N MET A 175 16.37 -4.01 9.16
CA MET A 175 17.29 -4.77 8.29
C MET A 175 18.44 -3.91 7.75
N ALA A 176 18.14 -2.67 7.36
CA ALA A 176 19.17 -1.74 6.90
C ALA A 176 20.15 -1.35 8.02
N GLU A 177 19.64 -1.16 9.24
CA GLU A 177 20.48 -0.89 10.41
C GLU A 177 21.38 -2.09 10.73
N ALA A 178 20.84 -3.31 10.74
CA ALA A 178 21.59 -4.54 10.97
C ALA A 178 22.72 -4.72 9.95
N LYS A 179 22.45 -4.49 8.66
CA LYS A 179 23.46 -4.55 7.60
C LYS A 179 24.59 -3.55 7.81
N ASN A 180 24.27 -2.33 8.24
CA ASN A 180 25.27 -1.30 8.50
C ASN A 180 26.15 -1.64 9.71
N ARG A 181 25.57 -2.21 10.77
CA ARG A 181 26.31 -2.64 11.98
C ARG A 181 27.35 -3.72 11.66
N VAL A 182 26.98 -4.72 10.87
CA VAL A 182 27.91 -5.79 10.43
C VAL A 182 29.05 -5.21 9.59
N SER A 183 28.75 -4.28 8.68
CA SER A 183 29.78 -3.66 7.84
C SER A 183 30.76 -2.77 8.63
N SER A 184 30.34 -2.14 9.72
CA SER A 184 31.25 -1.36 10.58
C SER A 184 32.17 -2.23 11.43
N ASP A 185 31.73 -3.43 11.82
CA ASP A 185 32.52 -4.36 12.63
C ASP A 185 33.74 -4.87 11.84
N HIS A 186 33.52 -5.26 10.58
CA HIS A 186 34.58 -5.69 9.67
C HIS A 186 35.61 -4.60 9.30
N LEU A 187 35.27 -3.32 9.47
CA LEU A 187 36.20 -2.20 9.25
C LEU A 187 37.05 -1.89 10.48
N ASN A 188 36.65 -2.34 11.68
CA ASN A 188 37.40 -2.15 12.92
C ASN A 188 38.33 -3.33 13.24
N GLU A 189 38.14 -4.49 12.60
CA GLU A 189 38.99 -5.68 12.74
C GLU A 189 40.21 -5.70 11.77
N ASN A 190 40.31 -4.75 10.85
CA ASN A 190 41.44 -4.59 9.91
C ASN A 190 42.26 -3.33 10.24
#